data_AF-A0A1Y1MET6-F1
#
_entry.id   AF-A0A1Y1MET6-F1
#
_cell.length_a   1.000
_cell.length_b   1.000
_cell.length_c   1.000
_cell.angle_alpha   90.00
_cell.angle_beta   90.00
_cell.angle_gamma   90.00
#
_symmetry.space_group_name_H-M   'P 1'
#
loop_
_entity.id
_entity.type
_entity.pdbx_description
1 polymer ?
#
loop_
_entity_poly.entity_id
_entity_poly.type
_entity_poly.pdbx_seq_one_letter_code
_entity_poly.pdbx_strand_id
1 'polypeptide(L)'
;YTKKMTKLESYEVIKRHRSQSDTKKYTVDSVLAAHGHSVLRLPPYHPELNPIERIWAYIKQWVASHNTTFKLDDIKRLAETKFAQDCASVIQSACEHSKKVESQFME
;
A
#
# COMPACT_ATOMS: atom_id res chain seq x y z
N TYR A 1 -37.95 16.47 -14.63
CA TYR A 1 -36.80 15.66 -15.06
C TYR A 1 -35.62 15.97 -14.14
N THR A 2 -35.30 15.10 -13.18
CA THR A 2 -34.06 15.22 -12.39
C THR A 2 -32.91 14.69 -13.24
N LYS A 3 -31.96 15.57 -13.59
CA LYS A 3 -30.76 15.19 -14.33
C LYS A 3 -30.02 14.11 -13.52
N LYS A 4 -29.96 12.87 -14.02
CA LYS A 4 -29.12 11.82 -13.43
C LYS A 4 -27.66 12.22 -13.65
N MET A 5 -26.95 12.50 -12.56
CA MET A 5 -25.52 12.75 -12.58
C MET A 5 -24.75 11.44 -12.65
N THR A 6 -23.62 11.45 -13.34
CA THR A 6 -22.62 10.38 -13.29
C THR A 6 -21.93 10.35 -11.92
N LYS A 7 -21.24 9.25 -11.62
CA LYS A 7 -20.45 9.11 -10.38
C LYS A 7 -19.39 10.21 -10.26
N LEU A 8 -18.75 10.58 -11.38
CA LEU A 8 -17.74 11.64 -11.44
C LEU A 8 -18.34 13.01 -11.14
N GLU A 9 -19.44 13.37 -11.80
CA GLU A 9 -20.11 14.64 -11.55
C GLU A 9 -20.57 14.75 -10.08
N SER A 10 -21.08 13.66 -9.51
CA SER A 10 -21.53 13.60 -8.12
C SER A 10 -20.36 13.77 -7.15
N TYR A 11 -19.23 13.14 -7.45
CA TYR A 11 -18.01 13.26 -6.66
C TYR A 11 -17.44 14.68 -6.68
N GLU A 12 -17.49 15.37 -7.82
CA GLU A 12 -17.05 16.77 -7.92
C GLU A 12 -17.96 17.72 -7.14
N VAL A 13 -19.28 17.46 -7.09
CA VAL A 13 -20.18 18.22 -6.21
C VAL A 13 -19.84 17.98 -4.73
N ILE A 14 -19.59 16.73 -4.33
CA ILE A 14 -19.17 16.40 -2.96
C ILE A 14 -17.87 17.14 -2.60
N LYS A 15 -16.86 17.15 -3.48
CA LYS A 15 -15.61 17.89 -3.26
C LYS A 15 -15.83 19.38 -3.02
N ARG A 16 -16.71 20.03 -3.80
CA ARG A 16 -16.98 21.48 -3.67
C ARG A 16 -17.66 21.86 -2.36
N HIS A 17 -18.48 20.97 -1.81
CA HIS A 17 -19.26 21.24 -0.60
C HIS A 17 -18.68 20.63 0.67
N ARG A 18 -17.66 19.78 0.57
CA ARG A 18 -16.97 19.20 1.73
C ARG A 18 -16.12 20.28 2.41
N SER A 19 -16.47 20.65 3.64
CA SER A 19 -15.66 21.54 4.46
C SER A 19 -14.40 20.82 4.97
N GLN A 20 -13.36 21.57 5.35
CA GLN A 20 -12.19 20.98 6.03
C GLN A 20 -12.59 20.30 7.35
N SER A 21 -13.69 20.73 7.99
CA SER A 21 -14.21 20.10 9.21
C SER A 21 -14.86 18.72 8.97
N ASP A 22 -15.26 18.43 7.72
CA ASP A 22 -15.82 17.13 7.32
C ASP A 22 -14.73 16.09 6.98
N THR A 23 -13.46 16.50 6.97
CA THR A 23 -12.36 15.55 6.76
C THR A 23 -12.11 14.77 8.04
N LYS A 24 -12.40 13.47 7.98
CA LYS A 24 -12.16 12.53 9.08
C LYS A 24 -10.67 12.58 9.46
N LYS A 25 -10.38 13.08 10.66
CA LYS A 25 -9.03 13.12 11.22
C LYS A 25 -8.75 11.79 11.91
N TYR A 26 -7.64 11.16 11.54
CA TYR A 26 -7.19 9.94 12.19
C TYR A 26 -6.03 10.25 13.12
N THR A 27 -6.07 9.72 14.35
CA THR A 27 -4.99 9.90 15.34
C THR A 27 -3.63 9.47 14.79
N VAL A 28 -3.59 8.39 14.00
CA VAL A 28 -2.36 7.91 13.36
C VAL A 28 -1.74 8.94 12.41
N ASP A 29 -2.56 9.76 11.74
CA ASP A 29 -2.06 10.78 10.82
C ASP A 29 -1.38 11.90 11.59
N SER A 30 -1.93 12.29 12.75
CA SER A 30 -1.32 13.27 13.64
C SER A 30 0.00 12.78 14.22
N VAL A 31 0.07 11.50 14.61
CA VAL A 31 1.32 10.89 15.12
C VAL A 31 2.39 10.85 14.03
N LEU A 32 2.04 10.41 12.82
CA LEU A 32 2.98 10.35 11.70
C LEU A 32 3.45 11.75 11.29
N ALA A 33 2.53 12.72 11.21
CA ALA A 33 2.85 14.11 10.90
C ALA A 33 3.78 14.74 11.95
N ALA A 34 3.59 14.44 13.24
CA ALA A 34 4.48 14.91 14.31
C ALA A 34 5.92 14.41 14.17
N HIS A 35 6.13 13.30 13.46
CA HIS A 35 7.45 12.74 13.13
C HIS A 35 7.91 13.08 11.71
N GLY A 36 7.25 14.02 11.01
CA GLY A 36 7.61 14.45 9.66
C GLY A 36 7.24 13.46 8.54
N HIS A 37 6.35 12.51 8.81
CA HIS A 37 5.87 11.55 7.82
C HIS A 37 4.51 11.95 7.24
N SER A 38 4.36 11.80 5.93
CA SER A 38 3.07 11.93 5.24
C SER A 38 2.41 10.55 5.07
N VAL A 39 1.08 10.55 5.05
CA VAL A 39 0.29 9.33 4.96
C VAL A 39 -0.24 9.14 3.55
N LEU A 40 0.18 8.04 2.90
CA LEU A 40 -0.37 7.61 1.61
C LEU A 40 -1.56 6.67 1.86
N ARG A 41 -2.72 7.00 1.29
CA ARG A 41 -3.92 6.15 1.34
C ARG A 41 -4.00 5.32 0.06
N LEU A 42 -4.05 4.00 0.24
CA LEU A 42 -4.19 3.08 -0.88
C LEU A 42 -5.68 2.85 -1.19
N PRO A 43 -6.05 2.70 -2.47
CA PRO A 43 -7.42 2.39 -2.83
C PRO A 43 -7.79 0.96 -2.40
N PRO A 44 -9.04 0.73 -1.96
CA PRO A 44 -9.49 -0.59 -1.54
C PRO A 44 -9.51 -1.55 -2.74
N TYR A 45 -9.19 -2.83 -2.51
CA TYR A 45 -9.21 -3.90 -3.51
C TYR A 45 -8.20 -3.79 -4.66
N HIS A 46 -7.18 -2.94 -4.53
CA HIS A 46 -6.09 -2.78 -5.50
C HIS A 46 -4.73 -3.15 -4.90
N PRO A 47 -4.49 -4.45 -4.57
CA PRO A 47 -3.22 -4.90 -4.00
C PRO A 47 -2.00 -4.63 -4.90
N GLU A 48 -2.20 -4.50 -6.22
CA GLU A 48 -1.17 -4.11 -7.20
C GLU A 48 -0.60 -2.70 -6.96
N LEU A 49 -1.38 -1.82 -6.32
CA LEU A 49 -0.96 -0.49 -5.90
C LEU A 49 -0.32 -0.48 -4.49
N ASN A 50 -0.20 -1.65 -3.84
CA ASN A 50 0.42 -1.79 -2.53
C ASN A 50 1.79 -2.53 -2.65
N PRO A 51 2.93 -1.82 -2.64
CA PRO A 51 4.25 -2.43 -2.83
C PRO A 51 4.56 -3.57 -1.84
N ILE A 52 4.02 -3.51 -0.62
CA ILE A 52 4.29 -4.52 0.41
C ILE A 52 3.81 -5.92 0.02
N GLU A 53 2.78 -6.02 -0.83
CA GLU A 53 2.26 -7.33 -1.28
C GLU A 53 3.31 -8.08 -2.11
N ARG A 54 4.02 -7.36 -3.00
CA ARG A 54 5.11 -7.95 -3.80
C ARG A 54 6.30 -8.33 -2.92
N ILE A 55 6.64 -7.48 -1.94
CA ILE A 55 7.72 -7.76 -0.99
C ILE A 55 7.38 -9.03 -0.18
N TRP A 56 6.15 -9.15 0.31
CA TRP A 56 5.70 -10.34 1.03
C TRP A 56 5.70 -11.59 0.16
N ALA A 57 5.24 -11.51 -1.08
CA ALA A 57 5.27 -12.64 -2.00
C ALA A 57 6.70 -13.16 -2.20
N TYR A 58 7.65 -12.25 -2.43
CA TYR A 58 9.06 -12.57 -2.60
C TYR A 58 9.65 -13.28 -1.38
N ILE A 59 9.42 -12.73 -0.18
CA ILE A 59 9.99 -13.29 1.05
C ILE A 59 9.33 -14.62 1.40
N LYS A 60 8.01 -14.72 1.30
CA LYS A 60 7.27 -15.96 1.58
C LYS A 60 7.72 -17.09 0.64
N GLN A 61 7.94 -16.80 -0.64
CA GLN A 61 8.42 -17.80 -1.60
C GLN A 61 9.78 -18.36 -1.18
N TRP A 62 10.71 -17.49 -0.78
CA TRP A 62 12.03 -17.91 -0.33
C TRP A 62 11.97 -18.67 1.00
N VAL A 63 11.23 -18.17 1.98
CA VAL A 63 11.07 -18.86 3.27
C VAL A 63 10.44 -20.24 3.07
N ALA A 64 9.41 -20.35 2.24
CA ALA A 64 8.76 -21.62 1.95
C ALA A 64 9.71 -22.65 1.29
N SER A 65 10.66 -22.21 0.46
CA SER A 65 11.62 -23.13 -0.16
C SER A 65 12.79 -23.54 0.75
N HIS A 66 13.03 -22.82 1.84
CA HIS A 66 14.13 -23.08 2.78
C HIS A 66 13.65 -23.59 4.15
N ASN A 67 12.36 -23.54 4.41
CA ASN A 67 11.77 -24.03 5.65
C ASN A 67 11.67 -25.56 5.61
N THR A 68 12.60 -26.23 6.29
CA THR A 68 12.64 -27.69 6.41
C THR A 68 12.08 -28.21 7.73
N THR A 69 11.93 -27.35 8.74
CA THR A 69 11.57 -27.75 10.11
C THR A 69 10.13 -27.44 10.49
N PHE A 70 9.46 -26.56 9.73
CA PHE A 70 8.10 -26.07 10.00
C PHE A 70 7.94 -25.40 11.38
N LYS A 71 9.04 -24.95 12.00
CA LYS A 71 9.04 -24.24 13.28
C LYS A 71 8.95 -22.73 13.06
N LEU A 72 8.20 -22.05 13.91
CA LEU A 72 8.04 -20.59 13.84
C LEU A 72 9.38 -19.85 14.01
N ASP A 73 10.25 -20.33 14.89
CA ASP A 73 11.56 -19.71 15.11
C ASP A 73 12.45 -19.77 13.86
N ASP A 74 12.41 -20.91 13.15
CA ASP A 74 13.14 -21.05 11.88
C ASP A 74 12.54 -20.17 10.79
N ILE A 75 11.20 -20.07 10.70
CA ILE A 75 10.52 -19.15 9.78
C ILE A 75 10.94 -17.70 10.04
N LYS A 76 10.96 -17.29 11.32
CA LYS A 76 11.36 -15.93 11.72
C LYS A 76 12.81 -15.66 11.31
N ARG A 77 13.73 -16.56 11.66
CA ARG A 77 15.16 -16.47 11.30
C ARG A 77 15.37 -16.39 9.80
N LEU A 78 14.66 -17.23 9.03
CA LEU A 78 14.70 -17.23 7.57
C LEU A 78 14.20 -15.89 7.01
N ALA A 79 13.06 -15.38 7.49
CA ALA A 79 12.54 -14.08 7.06
C ALA A 79 13.53 -12.95 7.34
N GLU A 80 14.04 -12.85 8.57
CA GLU A 80 15.04 -11.85 8.97
C GLU A 80 16.31 -11.92 8.11
N THR A 81 16.82 -13.13 7.85
CA THR A 81 17.98 -13.35 6.98
C THR A 81 17.71 -12.81 5.57
N LYS A 82 16.54 -13.12 5.00
CA LYS A 82 16.22 -12.67 3.64
C LYS A 82 16.00 -11.17 3.55
N PHE A 83 15.39 -10.57 4.57
CA PHE A 83 15.27 -9.12 4.70
C PHE A 83 16.63 -8.43 4.73
N ALA A 84 17.61 -8.99 5.46
CA ALA A 84 18.94 -8.41 5.59
C ALA A 84 19.80 -8.52 4.31
N GLN A 85 19.60 -9.56 3.50
CA GLN A 85 20.43 -9.81 2.31
C GLN A 85 20.05 -8.94 1.11
N ASP A 86 18.78 -9.00 0.67
CA ASP A 86 18.40 -8.51 -0.68
C ASP A 86 17.11 -7.67 -0.69
N CYS A 87 16.72 -7.07 0.43
CA CYS A 87 15.41 -6.42 0.46
C CYS A 87 15.40 -5.04 -0.24
N ALA A 88 16.51 -4.29 -0.23
CA ALA A 88 16.54 -2.93 -0.76
C ALA A 88 16.17 -2.85 -2.26
N SER A 89 16.78 -3.70 -3.10
CA SER A 89 16.49 -3.74 -4.53
C SER A 89 15.07 -4.23 -4.83
N VAL A 90 14.56 -5.17 -4.03
CA VAL A 90 13.19 -5.68 -4.13
C VAL A 90 12.17 -4.61 -3.74
N ILE A 91 12.42 -3.86 -2.67
CA ILE A 91 11.58 -2.73 -2.25
C ILE A 91 11.52 -1.69 -3.37
N GLN A 92 12.66 -1.31 -3.92
CA GLN A 92 12.71 -0.35 -5.01
C GLN A 92 11.90 -0.83 -6.23
N SER A 93 12.13 -2.07 -6.68
CA SER A 93 11.38 -2.66 -7.79
C SER A 93 9.88 -2.76 -7.50
N ALA A 94 9.48 -3.02 -6.26
CA ALA A 94 8.07 -3.03 -5.86
C ALA A 94 7.42 -1.66 -5.93
N CYS A 95 8.10 -0.62 -5.46
CA CYS A 95 7.62 0.76 -5.59
C CYS A 95 7.53 1.20 -7.06
N GLU A 96 8.52 0.86 -7.90
CA GLU A 96 8.50 1.16 -9.32
C GLU A 96 7.35 0.45 -10.04
N HIS A 97 7.07 -0.81 -9.70
CA HIS A 97 5.94 -1.53 -10.23
C HIS A 97 4.60 -0.86 -9.90
N SER A 98 4.36 -0.50 -8.64
CA SER A 98 3.11 0.17 -8.25
C SER A 98 2.93 1.51 -8.95
N LYS A 99 4.00 2.29 -9.16
CA LYS A 99 3.95 3.54 -9.97
C LYS A 99 3.58 3.29 -11.42
N LYS A 100 4.14 2.23 -12.02
CA LYS A 100 3.81 1.85 -13.40
C LYS A 100 2.35 1.45 -13.53
N VAL A 101 1.84 0.64 -12.61
CA VAL A 101 0.44 0.21 -12.58
C VAL A 101 -0.49 1.40 -12.36
N GLU A 102 -0.14 2.32 -11.46
CA GLU A 102 -0.89 3.57 -11.27
C GLU A 102 -1.01 4.36 -12.57
N SER A 103 0.08 4.47 -13.33
CA SER A 103 0.08 5.20 -14.61
C SER A 103 -0.88 4.57 -15.62
N GLN A 104 -0.97 3.24 -15.67
CA GLN A 104 -1.90 2.51 -16.55
C GLN A 104 -3.38 2.73 -16.20
N PHE A 105 -3.70 3.06 -14.94
CA PHE A 105 -5.07 3.39 -14.54
C PHE A 105 -5.46 4.84 -14.86
N MET A 106 -4.48 5.70 -15.15
CA MET A 106 -4.68 7.11 -15.46
C MET A 106 -4.78 7.39 -16.96
N GLU A 107 -4.44 6.41 -17.80
CA GLU A 107 -4.65 6.38 -19.25
C GLU A 107 -6.10 5.98 -19.59
#